data_AF-A0A1X0NWU8-F1
#
_entry.id   AF-A0A1X0NWU8-F1
#
_cell.length_a   1.000
_cell.length_b   1.000
_cell.length_c   1.000
_cell.angle_alpha   90.00
_cell.angle_beta   90.00
_cell.angle_gamma   90.00
#
_symmetry.space_group_name_H-M   'P 1'
#
loop_
_entity.id
_entity.type
_entity.pdbx_description
1 polymer ?
#
loop_
_entity_poly.entity_id
_entity_poly.type
_entity_poly.pdbx_seq_one_letter_code
_entity_poly.pdbx_strand_id
1 'polypeptide(L)'
;MPNNLTIKKTIDDVWPLTAKRVLIRVDFNVPMMNGRITNDYRIRTAIPTIRRVIDQGGICILMSHLGRPKGVSYTSNEKDIKKRYHGVHFHDSKGKTAFFGVLPGEEKAKILAQSSAKEEAKTLSLSEGSGKTGVFARLPDDEKRELLTKYLNENKEHIFPQLSLSGGYEEEYSLRPIAVLLAELLGQHVYFAHDCMDAKSEITRLKRGEVMLLENVRFYTEEGSKKEDERIAMARVLASYGDIYVSDAFGTAHRESATMTGIPKVLGHGAAGYLMEKEIEYFARVLGNPARPLVAIIGGAKVSDKIQLLDNMLQRIDYLIIGGAMAYTFLKAQGHKIGISMCEEDKLDLARSLLKKAEERKVQVLLPLDHVCNKEFKAVDSPLVTEGVDIPDGYMALDIGPKTIAKYVDTIAKCKSAIWNGPMGVFEMTPYSKGTFAIAKAMGDGTQHHGLLSIIGGGDSASAAELSGEAPRMSHVSTGGGASLELLEGKTLPGVAALDDKQ
;
A
#
# COMPACT_ATOMS: atom_id res chain seq x y z
N MET A 1 21.43 -5.49 22.25
CA MET A 1 21.28 -4.88 20.92
C MET A 1 20.74 -3.47 21.12
N PRO A 2 21.16 -2.47 20.33
CA PRO A 2 20.56 -1.14 20.45
C PRO A 2 19.06 -1.25 20.21
N ASN A 3 18.26 -0.46 20.93
CA ASN A 3 16.84 -0.30 20.64
C ASN A 3 16.71 0.26 19.21
N ASN A 4 16.56 -0.61 18.20
CA ASN A 4 16.37 -0.20 16.80
C ASN A 4 15.04 0.53 16.55
N LEU A 5 14.24 0.72 17.60
CA LEU A 5 13.01 1.51 17.64
C LEU A 5 13.14 2.49 18.81
N THR A 6 13.97 3.53 18.66
CA THR A 6 13.88 4.71 19.53
C THR A 6 12.48 5.31 19.39
N ILE A 7 11.94 5.84 20.50
CA ILE A 7 10.64 6.51 20.49
C ILE A 7 10.75 7.69 19.54
N LYS A 8 9.97 7.67 18.47
CA LYS A 8 9.95 8.75 17.46
C LYS A 8 8.99 9.86 17.89
N LYS A 9 9.27 11.09 17.46
CA LYS A 9 8.29 12.17 17.53
C LYS A 9 7.06 11.77 16.74
N THR A 10 5.89 12.10 17.27
CA THR A 10 4.62 11.83 16.62
C THR A 10 4.00 13.12 16.13
N ILE A 11 2.92 13.03 15.35
CA ILE A 11 2.16 14.19 14.91
C ILE A 11 1.68 15.07 16.09
N ASP A 12 1.50 14.50 17.28
CA ASP A 12 1.13 15.23 18.49
C ASP A 12 2.27 16.04 19.11
N ASP A 13 3.52 15.70 18.79
CA ASP A 13 4.70 16.46 19.20
C ASP A 13 4.97 17.66 18.26
N VAL A 14 4.23 17.76 17.14
CA VAL A 14 4.38 18.84 16.15
C VAL A 14 3.32 19.92 16.38
N TRP A 15 3.73 21.04 16.96
CA TRP A 15 2.84 22.17 17.25
C TRP A 15 3.51 23.52 16.96
N PRO A 16 2.80 24.52 16.41
CA PRO A 16 1.41 24.46 15.91
C PRO A 16 1.30 23.96 14.46
N LEU A 17 0.22 23.24 14.12
CA LEU A 17 -0.12 22.88 12.74
C LEU A 17 -0.95 23.94 12.01
N THR A 18 -1.51 24.92 12.74
CA THR A 18 -2.39 25.94 12.15
C THR A 18 -1.69 26.72 11.03
N ALA A 19 -2.33 26.77 9.87
CA ALA A 19 -1.83 27.40 8.64
C ALA A 19 -0.52 26.81 8.07
N LYS A 20 -0.04 25.67 8.59
CA LYS A 20 1.09 24.94 8.02
C LYS A 20 0.62 23.98 6.95
N ARG A 21 1.41 23.84 5.88
CA ARG A 21 1.23 22.81 4.88
C ARG A 21 1.91 21.53 5.36
N VAL A 22 1.13 20.51 5.67
CA VAL A 22 1.61 19.24 6.20
C VAL A 22 1.63 18.21 5.08
N LEU A 23 2.83 17.78 4.72
CA LEU A 23 3.06 16.68 3.81
C LEU A 23 2.91 15.37 4.57
N ILE A 24 1.96 14.54 4.17
CA ILE A 24 1.75 13.22 4.77
C ILE A 24 2.03 12.14 3.74
N ARG A 25 3.00 11.28 4.03
CA ARG A 25 3.22 10.06 3.25
C ARG A 25 2.33 8.96 3.80
N VAL A 26 1.29 8.58 3.06
CA VAL A 26 0.28 7.57 3.45
C VAL A 26 0.39 6.31 2.59
N ASP A 27 -0.11 5.18 3.10
CA ASP A 27 -0.18 3.92 2.36
C ASP A 27 -1.58 3.71 1.79
N PHE A 28 -1.83 4.20 0.57
CA PHE A 28 -3.07 3.93 -0.17
C PHE A 28 -2.91 2.86 -1.25
N ASN A 29 -1.97 1.94 -1.08
CA ASN A 29 -1.81 0.82 -2.01
C ASN A 29 -2.88 -0.26 -1.72
N VAL A 30 -4.11 0.02 -2.14
CA VAL A 30 -5.30 -0.82 -1.92
C VAL A 30 -5.55 -1.79 -3.09
N PRO A 31 -6.17 -2.95 -2.85
CA PRO A 31 -6.57 -3.83 -3.93
C PRO A 31 -7.68 -3.19 -4.78
N MET A 32 -7.51 -3.30 -6.10
CA MET A 32 -8.39 -2.73 -7.11
C MET A 32 -8.92 -3.84 -8.02
N MET A 33 -10.20 -3.77 -8.39
CA MET A 33 -10.81 -4.64 -9.39
C MET A 33 -11.69 -3.79 -10.30
N ASN A 34 -11.40 -3.80 -11.61
CA ASN A 34 -12.13 -3.02 -12.63
C ASN A 34 -12.29 -1.53 -12.24
N GLY A 35 -11.20 -0.91 -11.77
CA GLY A 35 -11.17 0.50 -11.37
C GLY A 35 -11.88 0.82 -10.05
N ARG A 36 -12.35 -0.20 -9.30
CA ARG A 36 -13.00 -0.03 -8.00
C ARG A 36 -12.14 -0.60 -6.87
N ILE A 37 -12.14 0.10 -5.74
CA ILE A 37 -11.48 -0.32 -4.50
C ILE A 37 -12.29 -1.51 -3.93
N THR A 38 -11.65 -2.65 -3.70
CA THR A 38 -12.31 -3.84 -3.13
C THR A 38 -12.13 -3.95 -1.62
N ASN A 39 -11.12 -3.27 -1.06
CA ASN A 39 -10.86 -3.17 0.36
C ASN A 39 -10.21 -1.82 0.66
N ASP A 40 -10.81 -1.04 1.57
CA ASP A 40 -10.39 0.32 1.91
C ASP A 40 -9.70 0.43 3.28
N TYR A 41 -9.32 -0.70 3.90
CA TYR A 41 -8.70 -0.76 5.22
C TYR A 41 -7.53 0.21 5.35
N ARG A 42 -6.61 0.21 4.37
CA ARG A 42 -5.43 1.09 4.37
C ARG A 42 -5.78 2.58 4.26
N ILE A 43 -6.91 2.92 3.65
CA ILE A 43 -7.38 4.32 3.57
C ILE A 43 -7.95 4.73 4.92
N ARG A 44 -8.79 3.88 5.52
CA ARG A 44 -9.41 4.13 6.82
C ARG A 44 -8.39 4.31 7.95
N THR A 45 -7.29 3.55 7.93
CA THR A 45 -6.23 3.64 8.95
C THR A 45 -5.47 4.97 8.93
N ALA A 46 -5.44 5.68 7.80
CA ALA A 46 -4.79 7.01 7.70
C ALA A 46 -5.71 8.18 8.12
N ILE A 47 -7.04 7.97 8.18
CA ILE A 47 -8.02 9.01 8.50
C ILE A 47 -7.72 9.73 9.82
N PRO A 48 -7.34 9.05 10.93
CA PRO A 48 -7.02 9.74 12.18
C PRO A 48 -5.90 10.78 12.04
N THR A 49 -4.83 10.45 11.31
CA THR A 49 -3.69 11.37 11.08
C THR A 49 -4.11 12.55 10.20
N ILE A 50 -4.95 12.30 9.19
CA ILE A 50 -5.48 13.36 8.32
C ILE A 50 -6.38 14.31 9.12
N ARG A 51 -7.30 13.76 9.92
CA ARG A 51 -8.20 14.51 10.82
C ARG A 51 -7.41 15.39 11.78
N ARG A 52 -6.33 14.85 12.34
CA ARG A 52 -5.45 15.59 13.23
C ARG A 52 -4.92 16.90 12.63
N VAL A 53 -4.51 16.87 11.36
CA VAL A 53 -4.03 18.06 10.64
C VAL A 53 -5.16 19.06 10.39
N ILE A 54 -6.30 18.60 9.85
CA ILE A 54 -7.41 19.49 9.48
C ILE A 54 -8.07 20.12 10.71
N ASP A 55 -8.23 19.38 11.81
CA ASP A 55 -8.87 19.84 13.05
C ASP A 55 -8.02 20.91 13.75
N GLN A 56 -6.71 20.94 13.51
CA GLN A 56 -5.81 22.00 13.98
C GLN A 56 -5.67 23.17 12.98
N GLY A 57 -6.40 23.15 11.87
CA GLY A 57 -6.37 24.19 10.85
C GLY A 57 -5.12 24.17 9.96
N GLY A 58 -4.46 23.01 9.85
CA GLY A 58 -3.40 22.76 8.86
C GLY A 58 -3.96 22.56 7.45
N ILE A 59 -3.08 22.60 6.46
CA ILE A 59 -3.38 22.29 5.05
C ILE A 59 -2.76 20.93 4.76
N CYS A 60 -3.57 19.94 4.39
CA CYS A 60 -3.12 18.55 4.28
C CYS A 60 -2.76 18.19 2.83
N ILE A 61 -1.52 17.75 2.59
CA ILE A 61 -1.03 17.35 1.27
C ILE A 61 -0.57 15.89 1.35
N LEU A 62 -1.34 15.01 0.72
CA LEU A 62 -1.15 13.56 0.78
C LEU A 62 -0.34 13.07 -0.40
N MET A 63 0.63 12.20 -0.11
CA MET A 63 1.44 11.51 -1.10
C MET A 63 1.28 10.02 -0.90
N SER A 64 0.93 9.28 -1.95
CA SER A 64 0.83 7.82 -1.90
C SER A 64 1.35 7.17 -3.18
N HIS A 65 1.35 5.86 -3.22
CA HIS A 65 1.52 5.08 -4.44
C HIS A 65 0.41 4.03 -4.55
N LEU A 66 0.13 3.58 -5.77
CA LEU A 66 -0.73 2.45 -6.05
C LEU A 66 -0.04 1.51 -7.04
N GLY A 67 -0.06 0.22 -6.73
CA GLY A 67 0.53 -0.81 -7.58
C GLY A 67 2.00 -0.61 -7.92
N ARG A 68 2.37 -1.00 -9.14
CA ARG A 68 3.74 -1.01 -9.65
C ARG A 68 3.78 -0.48 -11.09
N PRO A 69 3.45 0.80 -11.32
CA PRO A 69 3.62 1.41 -12.64
C PRO A 69 5.08 1.33 -13.09
N LYS A 70 5.31 1.37 -14.41
CA LYS A 70 6.66 1.40 -15.01
C LYS A 70 7.41 2.66 -14.61
N GLY A 71 6.67 3.77 -14.51
CA GLY A 71 7.20 5.10 -14.25
C GLY A 71 8.02 5.66 -15.42
N VAL A 72 8.36 6.95 -15.33
CA VAL A 72 9.26 7.64 -16.26
C VAL A 72 10.30 8.45 -15.48
N SER A 73 11.43 8.75 -16.11
CA SER A 73 12.39 9.68 -15.52
C SER A 73 11.94 11.13 -15.78
N TYR A 74 11.96 11.94 -14.72
CA TYR A 74 11.71 13.37 -14.76
C TYR A 74 12.83 14.11 -15.52
N THR A 75 14.10 13.77 -15.26
CA THR A 75 15.26 14.44 -15.87
C THR A 75 15.41 14.15 -17.36
N SER A 76 15.09 12.93 -17.79
CA SER A 76 15.24 12.52 -19.20
C SER A 76 14.14 13.09 -20.11
N ASN A 77 12.98 13.43 -19.53
CA ASN A 77 11.79 13.86 -20.26
C ASN A 77 11.36 15.29 -19.94
N GLU A 78 12.22 16.13 -19.35
CA GLU A 78 11.85 17.49 -18.95
C GLU A 78 11.26 18.31 -20.12
N LYS A 79 11.78 18.10 -21.34
CA LYS A 79 11.26 18.70 -22.58
C LYS A 79 9.94 18.09 -23.05
N ASP A 80 9.70 16.80 -22.83
CA ASP A 80 8.48 16.11 -23.26
C ASP A 80 7.33 16.31 -22.27
N ILE A 81 7.63 16.40 -20.97
CA ILE A 81 6.69 16.81 -19.92
C ILE A 81 6.28 18.28 -20.13
N LYS A 82 7.25 19.18 -20.41
CA LYS A 82 6.96 20.58 -20.80
C LYS A 82 6.31 20.73 -22.19
N LYS A 83 6.41 19.74 -23.09
CA LYS A 83 5.67 19.71 -24.36
C LYS A 83 4.23 19.20 -24.21
N ARG A 84 3.92 18.38 -23.21
CA ARG A 84 2.53 17.98 -22.89
C ARG A 84 1.65 19.18 -22.52
N TYR A 85 2.25 20.26 -22.04
CA TYR A 85 1.62 21.57 -21.89
C TYR A 85 1.13 22.22 -23.20
N HIS A 86 1.53 21.69 -24.37
CA HIS A 86 1.38 22.37 -25.67
C HIS A 86 0.70 21.54 -26.77
N GLY A 87 0.13 20.36 -26.47
CA GLY A 87 -0.39 19.47 -27.52
C GLY A 87 -1.71 18.79 -27.22
N VAL A 88 -2.83 19.52 -27.26
CA VAL A 88 -4.15 18.89 -27.45
C VAL A 88 -4.23 18.41 -28.90
N HIS A 89 -3.83 17.17 -29.18
CA HIS A 89 -3.99 16.59 -30.51
C HIS A 89 -5.41 16.05 -30.70
N PHE A 90 -6.24 16.78 -31.46
CA PHE A 90 -7.50 16.23 -31.98
C PHE A 90 -7.20 15.37 -33.21
N HIS A 91 -7.36 14.06 -33.09
CA HIS A 91 -6.99 13.10 -34.14
C HIS A 91 -7.97 13.03 -35.32
N ASP A 92 -9.22 13.50 -35.16
CA ASP A 92 -10.25 13.46 -36.22
C ASP A 92 -11.23 14.65 -36.14
N SER A 93 -12.12 14.79 -37.13
CA SER A 93 -13.10 15.90 -37.18
C SER A 93 -14.25 15.74 -36.18
N LYS A 94 -14.59 14.48 -35.86
CA LYS A 94 -15.67 14.16 -34.91
C LYS A 94 -15.28 14.60 -33.50
N GLY A 95 -14.04 14.34 -33.07
CA GLY A 95 -13.49 14.78 -31.79
C GLY A 95 -13.43 16.30 -31.65
N LYS A 96 -13.05 17.02 -32.71
CA LYS A 96 -13.08 18.51 -32.74
C LYS A 96 -14.50 19.03 -32.50
N THR A 97 -15.48 18.43 -33.18
CA THR A 97 -16.89 18.85 -33.10
C THR A 97 -17.52 18.51 -31.75
N ALA A 98 -17.18 17.35 -31.18
CA ALA A 98 -17.61 16.94 -29.84
C ALA A 98 -17.06 17.86 -28.75
N PHE A 99 -15.76 18.20 -28.81
CA PHE A 99 -15.13 19.16 -27.91
C PHE A 99 -15.78 20.53 -28.00
N PHE A 100 -15.99 21.05 -29.21
CA PHE A 100 -16.71 22.31 -29.39
C PHE A 100 -18.14 22.25 -28.83
N GLY A 101 -18.82 21.10 -28.98
CA GLY A 101 -20.18 20.85 -28.52
C GLY A 101 -20.40 21.03 -27.02
N VAL A 102 -19.39 20.73 -26.20
CA VAL A 102 -19.47 20.84 -24.73
C VAL A 102 -19.13 22.22 -24.18
N LEU A 103 -18.66 23.15 -25.03
CA LEU A 103 -18.33 24.51 -24.58
C LEU A 103 -19.59 25.35 -24.27
N PRO A 104 -19.51 26.29 -23.31
CA PRO A 104 -20.56 27.26 -23.06
C PRO A 104 -20.91 28.09 -24.31
N GLY A 105 -22.15 28.55 -24.42
CA GLY A 105 -22.64 29.30 -25.59
C GLY A 105 -21.84 30.58 -25.92
N GLU A 106 -21.29 31.23 -24.89
CA GLU A 106 -20.43 32.40 -25.02
C GLU A 106 -19.07 32.05 -25.63
N GLU A 107 -18.44 30.96 -25.19
CA GLU A 107 -17.17 30.50 -25.73
C GLU A 107 -17.31 29.99 -27.18
N LYS A 108 -18.40 29.27 -27.47
CA LYS A 108 -18.76 28.89 -28.84
C LYS A 108 -18.88 30.11 -29.76
N ALA A 109 -19.48 31.19 -29.28
CA ALA A 109 -19.61 32.42 -30.05
C ALA A 109 -18.26 33.12 -30.29
N LYS A 110 -17.37 33.17 -29.29
CA LYS A 110 -16.01 33.71 -29.42
C LYS A 110 -15.18 32.95 -30.46
N ILE A 111 -15.26 31.63 -30.44
CA ILE A 111 -14.55 30.77 -31.40
C ILE A 111 -15.09 30.99 -32.82
N LEU A 112 -16.42 30.96 -33.00
CA LEU A 112 -17.04 31.14 -34.33
C LEU A 112 -16.91 32.57 -34.87
N ALA A 113 -16.73 33.58 -34.03
CA ALA A 113 -16.46 34.95 -34.48
C ALA A 113 -15.16 35.06 -35.29
N GLN A 114 -14.26 34.09 -35.15
CA GLN A 114 -12.98 34.02 -35.85
C GLN A 114 -13.02 33.07 -37.06
N SER A 115 -14.15 32.42 -37.34
CA SER A 115 -14.29 31.48 -38.45
C SER A 115 -14.74 32.15 -39.74
N SER A 116 -14.64 31.41 -40.84
CA SER A 116 -15.22 31.74 -42.15
C SER A 116 -16.75 31.86 -42.09
N ALA A 117 -17.40 31.21 -41.12
CA ALA A 117 -18.86 31.23 -40.90
C ALA A 117 -19.33 32.28 -39.88
N LYS A 118 -18.50 33.29 -39.56
CA LYS A 118 -18.79 34.29 -38.52
C LYS A 118 -20.13 35.03 -38.68
N GLU A 119 -20.56 35.32 -39.91
CA GLU A 119 -21.83 36.04 -40.16
C GLU A 119 -23.05 35.13 -39.95
N GLU A 120 -22.94 33.83 -40.28
CA GLU A 120 -23.96 32.82 -39.96
C GLU A 120 -24.04 32.54 -38.45
N ALA A 121 -22.90 32.57 -37.75
CA ALA A 121 -22.86 32.35 -36.32
C ALA A 121 -23.43 33.53 -35.49
N LYS A 122 -23.35 34.76 -36.01
CA LYS A 122 -23.86 35.99 -35.36
C LYS A 122 -25.38 36.04 -35.27
N THR A 123 -26.08 35.44 -36.21
CA THR A 123 -27.55 35.42 -36.25
C THR A 123 -28.16 34.41 -35.26
N LEU A 124 -27.32 33.54 -34.67
CA LEU A 124 -27.72 32.54 -33.69
C LEU A 124 -27.61 33.06 -32.26
N SER A 125 -28.69 32.90 -31.49
CA SER A 125 -28.76 33.36 -30.10
C SER A 125 -27.75 32.64 -29.18
N LEU A 126 -27.43 33.22 -28.02
CA LEU A 126 -26.56 32.58 -27.03
C LEU A 126 -27.18 31.31 -26.41
N SER A 127 -28.50 31.21 -26.38
CA SER A 127 -29.27 30.05 -25.90
C SER A 127 -29.34 28.88 -26.90
N GLU A 128 -29.07 29.10 -28.19
CA GLU A 128 -29.11 28.06 -29.24
C GLU A 128 -27.79 27.29 -29.34
N GLY A 129 -27.38 26.66 -28.23
CA GLY A 129 -26.12 25.92 -28.13
C GLY A 129 -25.97 24.78 -29.15
N SER A 130 -27.06 24.21 -29.65
CA SER A 130 -27.09 23.18 -30.70
C SER A 130 -26.88 23.75 -32.11
N GLY A 131 -27.40 24.94 -32.40
CA GLY A 131 -27.27 25.61 -33.70
C GLY A 131 -25.82 25.97 -34.01
N LYS A 132 -25.10 26.53 -33.04
CA LYS A 132 -23.68 26.88 -33.17
C LYS A 132 -22.79 25.66 -33.36
N THR A 133 -23.10 24.54 -32.70
CA THR A 133 -22.40 23.28 -32.92
C THR A 133 -22.63 22.73 -34.32
N GLY A 134 -23.83 22.92 -34.88
CA GLY A 134 -24.13 22.59 -36.28
C GLY A 134 -23.33 23.42 -37.29
N VAL A 135 -23.16 24.73 -37.03
CA VAL A 135 -22.30 25.61 -37.85
C VAL A 135 -20.85 25.15 -37.77
N PHE A 136 -20.33 24.93 -36.57
CA PHE A 136 -18.95 24.45 -36.38
C PHE A 136 -18.71 23.10 -37.06
N ALA A 137 -19.67 22.17 -37.00
CA ALA A 137 -19.57 20.85 -37.64
C ALA A 137 -19.38 20.91 -39.16
N ARG A 138 -19.86 21.96 -39.82
CA ARG A 138 -19.74 22.17 -41.28
C ARG A 138 -18.42 22.81 -41.71
N LEU A 139 -17.63 23.34 -40.78
CA LEU A 139 -16.34 23.94 -41.10
C LEU A 139 -15.34 22.90 -41.66
N PRO A 140 -14.42 23.31 -42.57
CA PRO A 140 -13.29 22.50 -42.99
C PRO A 140 -12.48 22.00 -41.79
N ASP A 141 -11.90 20.80 -41.87
CA ASP A 141 -11.24 20.18 -40.72
C ASP A 141 -9.98 20.94 -40.27
N ASP A 142 -9.24 21.51 -41.23
CA ASP A 142 -8.06 22.34 -40.96
C ASP A 142 -8.45 23.64 -40.25
N GLU A 143 -9.58 24.24 -40.63
CA GLU A 143 -10.11 25.44 -39.98
C GLU A 143 -10.60 25.15 -38.55
N LYS A 144 -11.31 24.03 -38.36
CA LYS A 144 -11.68 23.55 -37.01
C LYS A 144 -10.44 23.38 -36.12
N ARG A 145 -9.37 22.82 -36.69
CA ARG A 145 -8.10 22.61 -35.99
C ARG A 145 -7.48 23.94 -35.59
N GLU A 146 -7.41 24.90 -36.50
CA GLU A 146 -6.82 26.22 -36.24
C GLU A 146 -7.59 26.99 -35.16
N LEU A 147 -8.92 27.06 -35.29
CA LEU A 147 -9.80 27.76 -34.34
C LEU A 147 -9.71 27.18 -32.93
N LEU A 148 -9.77 25.85 -32.81
CA LEU A 148 -9.63 25.21 -31.50
C LEU A 148 -8.22 25.38 -30.97
N THR A 149 -7.17 25.19 -31.78
CA THR A 149 -5.77 25.37 -31.32
C THR A 149 -5.55 26.79 -30.78
N LYS A 150 -6.07 27.80 -31.46
CA LYS A 150 -5.99 29.19 -31.02
C LYS A 150 -6.76 29.42 -29.72
N TYR A 151 -8.01 28.97 -29.64
CA TYR A 151 -8.83 29.06 -28.44
C TYR A 151 -8.21 28.38 -27.22
N LEU A 152 -7.68 27.17 -27.42
CA LEU A 152 -6.98 26.40 -26.40
C LEU A 152 -5.72 27.14 -25.91
N ASN A 153 -4.98 27.78 -26.83
CA ASN A 153 -3.79 28.56 -26.50
C ASN A 153 -4.12 29.83 -25.70
N GLU A 154 -5.22 30.50 -26.02
CA GLU A 154 -5.68 31.72 -25.36
C GLU A 154 -6.28 31.45 -23.97
N ASN A 155 -6.79 30.23 -23.73
CA ASN A 155 -7.50 29.87 -22.50
C ASN A 155 -6.81 28.72 -21.71
N LYS A 156 -5.49 28.55 -21.91
CA LYS A 156 -4.67 27.47 -21.30
C LYS A 156 -4.88 27.32 -19.79
N GLU A 157 -4.97 28.42 -19.07
CA GLU A 157 -5.07 28.41 -17.61
C GLU A 157 -6.48 28.11 -17.06
N HIS A 158 -7.52 28.31 -17.89
CA HIS A 158 -8.91 28.15 -17.47
C HIS A 158 -9.54 26.81 -17.89
N ILE A 159 -9.06 26.20 -18.99
CA ILE A 159 -9.72 25.03 -19.58
C ILE A 159 -9.03 23.71 -19.20
N PHE A 160 -7.75 23.72 -18.82
CA PHE A 160 -6.98 22.48 -18.68
C PHE A 160 -6.16 22.29 -17.40
N PRO A 161 -6.82 22.10 -16.24
CA PRO A 161 -6.21 21.32 -15.15
C PRO A 161 -6.23 19.79 -15.46
N GLN A 162 -7.11 19.35 -16.37
CA GLN A 162 -7.45 17.92 -16.55
C GLN A 162 -6.65 17.19 -17.65
N LEU A 163 -5.76 17.88 -18.39
CA LEU A 163 -4.98 17.26 -19.48
C LEU A 163 -3.50 17.06 -19.15
N SER A 164 -2.98 17.60 -18.05
CA SER A 164 -1.63 17.31 -17.56
C SER A 164 -1.64 16.02 -16.74
N LEU A 165 -1.87 14.89 -17.41
CA LEU A 165 -1.60 13.59 -16.80
C LEU A 165 -0.10 13.49 -16.50
N SER A 166 0.23 13.03 -15.29
CA SER A 166 1.60 12.80 -14.83
C SER A 166 2.52 12.21 -15.90
N GLY A 167 3.78 12.63 -15.91
CA GLY A 167 4.85 11.84 -16.53
C GLY A 167 4.76 10.41 -15.99
N GLY A 168 4.40 9.43 -16.82
CA GLY A 168 4.24 8.02 -16.40
C GLY A 168 2.84 7.58 -16.00
N TYR A 169 1.79 8.35 -16.32
CA TYR A 169 0.40 7.97 -16.05
C TYR A 169 0.02 6.60 -16.63
N GLU A 170 -0.53 5.75 -15.78
CA GLU A 170 -1.15 4.47 -16.11
C GLU A 170 -2.51 4.42 -15.41
N GLU A 171 -3.60 4.27 -16.18
CA GLU A 171 -4.98 4.42 -15.68
C GLU A 171 -5.30 3.48 -14.52
N GLU A 172 -4.82 2.24 -14.60
CA GLU A 172 -5.01 1.20 -13.56
C GLU A 172 -4.31 1.52 -12.23
N TYR A 173 -3.35 2.45 -12.23
CA TYR A 173 -2.57 2.86 -11.06
C TYR A 173 -2.82 4.31 -10.63
N SER A 174 -3.83 4.99 -11.19
CA SER A 174 -4.21 6.34 -10.73
C SER A 174 -4.79 6.31 -9.32
N LEU A 175 -4.43 7.30 -8.51
CA LEU A 175 -4.99 7.53 -7.18
C LEU A 175 -6.35 8.26 -7.20
N ARG A 176 -6.86 8.63 -8.37
CA ARG A 176 -8.12 9.38 -8.50
C ARG A 176 -9.32 8.69 -7.81
N PRO A 177 -9.55 7.36 -7.95
CA PRO A 177 -10.65 6.69 -7.24
C PRO A 177 -10.51 6.78 -5.72
N ILE A 178 -9.28 6.82 -5.21
CA ILE A 178 -8.99 6.95 -3.78
C ILE A 178 -9.32 8.36 -3.28
N ALA A 179 -9.08 9.41 -4.07
CA ALA A 179 -9.48 10.77 -3.72
C ALA A 179 -10.99 10.89 -3.51
N VAL A 180 -11.79 10.23 -4.35
CA VAL A 180 -13.26 10.19 -4.24
C VAL A 180 -13.68 9.53 -2.93
N LEU A 181 -13.18 8.32 -2.65
CA LEU A 181 -13.51 7.62 -1.40
C LEU A 181 -13.02 8.37 -0.16
N LEU A 182 -11.85 9.01 -0.25
CA LEU A 182 -11.32 9.81 0.85
C LEU A 182 -12.22 11.02 1.17
N ALA A 183 -12.78 11.68 0.15
CA ALA A 183 -13.74 12.75 0.34
C ALA A 183 -15.00 12.28 1.07
N GLU A 184 -15.52 11.10 0.72
CA GLU A 184 -16.66 10.47 1.40
C GLU A 184 -16.34 10.16 2.87
N LEU A 185 -15.18 9.58 3.17
CA LEU A 185 -14.76 9.21 4.53
C LEU A 185 -14.47 10.42 5.43
N LEU A 186 -13.98 11.51 4.85
CA LEU A 186 -13.71 12.76 5.57
C LEU A 186 -14.95 13.66 5.68
N GLY A 187 -15.97 13.45 4.86
CA GLY A 187 -17.15 14.33 4.81
C GLY A 187 -16.82 15.74 4.28
N GLN A 188 -15.75 15.88 3.50
CA GLN A 188 -15.33 17.15 2.89
C GLN A 188 -14.65 16.93 1.54
N HIS A 189 -14.49 18.01 0.77
CA HIS A 189 -13.83 17.96 -0.53
C HIS A 189 -12.34 17.59 -0.39
N VAL A 190 -11.88 16.68 -1.25
CA VAL A 190 -10.46 16.34 -1.42
C VAL A 190 -10.03 16.76 -2.82
N TYR A 191 -9.12 17.73 -2.90
CA TYR A 191 -8.51 18.15 -4.16
C TYR A 191 -7.59 17.06 -4.69
N PHE A 192 -7.53 16.92 -6.01
CA PHE A 192 -6.65 15.94 -6.65
C PHE A 192 -5.68 16.65 -7.59
N ALA A 193 -4.38 16.49 -7.37
CA ALA A 193 -3.36 17.00 -8.28
C ALA A 193 -2.96 15.90 -9.28
N HIS A 194 -3.17 16.15 -10.57
CA HIS A 194 -2.97 15.17 -11.65
C HIS A 194 -1.50 14.81 -11.93
N ASP A 195 -0.57 15.58 -11.37
CA ASP A 195 0.87 15.30 -11.38
C ASP A 195 1.49 15.67 -10.02
N CYS A 196 2.14 14.71 -9.37
CA CYS A 196 2.79 14.96 -8.09
C CYS A 196 4.02 15.88 -8.21
N MET A 197 4.65 15.96 -9.38
CA MET A 197 5.83 16.78 -9.61
C MET A 197 5.50 18.19 -10.08
N ASP A 198 4.21 18.50 -10.27
CA ASP A 198 3.75 19.77 -10.82
C ASP A 198 2.41 20.24 -10.20
N ALA A 199 2.37 20.27 -8.87
CA ALA A 199 1.17 20.62 -8.10
C ALA A 199 1.27 21.98 -7.39
N LYS A 200 2.35 22.72 -7.63
CA LYS A 200 2.68 23.93 -6.86
C LYS A 200 1.60 25.00 -6.94
N SER A 201 1.00 25.17 -8.13
CA SER A 201 0.02 26.22 -8.40
C SER A 201 -1.33 25.95 -7.74
N GLU A 202 -1.69 24.68 -7.60
CA GLU A 202 -2.91 24.22 -6.97
C GLU A 202 -2.76 24.23 -5.45
N ILE A 203 -1.59 23.81 -4.95
CA ILE A 203 -1.27 23.80 -3.51
C ILE A 203 -1.29 25.21 -2.91
N THR A 204 -0.85 26.24 -3.64
CA THR A 204 -0.86 27.62 -3.14
C THR A 204 -2.26 28.20 -2.99
N ARG A 205 -3.28 27.60 -3.63
CA ARG A 205 -4.68 28.00 -3.54
C ARG A 205 -5.42 27.33 -2.38
N LEU A 206 -4.83 26.31 -1.77
CA LEU A 206 -5.44 25.59 -0.65
C LEU A 206 -5.56 26.49 0.58
N LYS A 207 -6.67 26.34 1.27
CA LYS A 207 -7.01 27.02 2.52
C LYS A 207 -6.91 26.08 3.70
N ARG A 208 -6.93 26.65 4.89
CA ARG A 208 -6.88 25.90 6.16
C ARG A 208 -8.00 24.85 6.21
N GLY A 209 -7.67 23.65 6.64
CA GLY A 209 -8.60 22.52 6.72
C GLY A 209 -8.78 21.77 5.41
N GLU A 210 -8.32 22.31 4.27
CA GLU A 210 -8.45 21.64 2.98
C GLU A 210 -7.41 20.53 2.80
N VAL A 211 -7.79 19.52 2.03
CA VAL A 211 -7.00 18.31 1.78
C VAL A 211 -6.76 18.16 0.29
N MET A 212 -5.51 17.87 -0.09
CA MET A 212 -5.14 17.50 -1.44
C MET A 212 -4.45 16.14 -1.47
N LEU A 213 -4.82 15.29 -2.42
CA LEU A 213 -4.11 14.07 -2.78
C LEU A 213 -3.33 14.30 -4.07
N LEU A 214 -2.01 14.12 -4.01
CA LEU A 214 -1.18 14.08 -5.21
C LEU A 214 -1.37 12.75 -5.94
N GLU A 215 -1.22 12.78 -7.27
CA GLU A 215 -1.18 11.57 -8.08
C GLU A 215 -0.01 10.65 -7.68
N ASN A 216 -0.09 9.39 -8.12
CA ASN A 216 0.82 8.30 -7.79
C ASN A 216 2.30 8.69 -7.98
N VAL A 217 3.04 8.75 -6.86
CA VAL A 217 4.46 9.15 -6.91
C VAL A 217 5.34 8.15 -7.66
N ARG A 218 4.89 6.89 -7.85
CA ARG A 218 5.63 5.89 -8.64
C ARG A 218 5.48 6.07 -10.15
N PHE A 219 4.68 7.03 -10.61
CA PHE A 219 4.76 7.45 -12.01
C PHE A 219 6.12 8.06 -12.36
N TYR A 220 6.92 8.44 -11.36
CA TYR A 220 8.32 8.82 -11.53
C TYR A 220 9.26 7.74 -11.01
N THR A 221 10.26 7.38 -11.82
CA THR A 221 11.27 6.37 -11.47
C THR A 221 12.15 6.81 -10.29
N GLU A 222 12.33 8.12 -10.14
CA GLU A 222 13.11 8.76 -9.09
C GLU A 222 12.60 8.42 -7.69
N GLU A 223 11.30 8.14 -7.52
CA GLU A 223 10.72 7.79 -6.22
C GLU A 223 11.43 6.60 -5.59
N GLY A 224 11.69 5.55 -6.37
CA GLY A 224 12.30 4.30 -5.90
C GLY A 224 13.71 4.07 -6.45
N SER A 225 14.39 5.11 -6.96
CA SER A 225 15.70 4.94 -7.58
C SER A 225 16.73 4.41 -6.60
N LYS A 226 17.65 3.56 -7.08
CA LYS A 226 18.81 3.11 -6.31
C LYS A 226 19.82 4.24 -6.08
N LYS A 227 19.83 5.27 -6.92
CA LYS A 227 20.73 6.42 -6.78
C LYS A 227 20.10 7.45 -5.86
N GLU A 228 20.82 7.82 -4.81
CA GLU A 228 20.32 8.79 -3.83
C GLU A 228 20.05 10.16 -4.45
N ASP A 229 20.93 10.66 -5.33
CA ASP A 229 20.77 11.99 -5.96
C ASP A 229 19.46 12.12 -6.76
N GLU A 230 19.04 11.04 -7.44
CA GLU A 230 17.76 11.00 -8.16
C GLU A 230 16.58 11.08 -7.19
N ARG A 231 16.63 10.34 -6.07
CA ARG A 231 15.61 10.42 -5.01
C ARG A 231 15.55 11.82 -4.40
N ILE A 232 16.71 12.42 -4.12
CA ILE A 232 16.79 13.76 -3.52
C ILE A 232 16.29 14.83 -4.49
N ALA A 233 16.52 14.69 -5.80
CA ALA A 233 15.98 15.61 -6.79
C ALA A 233 14.44 15.64 -6.77
N MET A 234 13.80 14.47 -6.74
CA MET A 234 12.34 14.37 -6.59
C MET A 234 11.87 14.91 -5.24
N ALA A 235 12.55 14.52 -4.15
CA ALA A 235 12.21 14.95 -2.80
C ALA A 235 12.26 16.47 -2.63
N ARG A 236 13.19 17.18 -3.29
CA ARG A 236 13.25 18.65 -3.25
C ARG A 236 12.01 19.32 -3.82
N VAL A 237 11.46 18.77 -4.90
CA VAL A 237 10.21 19.28 -5.50
C VAL A 237 9.07 19.07 -4.51
N LEU A 238 8.89 17.84 -4.04
CA LEU A 238 7.80 17.49 -3.11
C LEU A 238 7.91 18.23 -1.77
N ALA A 239 9.11 18.35 -1.22
CA ALA A 239 9.37 19.10 0.01
C ALA A 239 8.98 20.59 -0.12
N SER A 240 9.09 21.18 -1.32
CA SER A 240 8.72 22.59 -1.55
C SER A 240 7.22 22.88 -1.36
N TYR A 241 6.40 21.83 -1.34
CA TYR A 241 4.95 21.93 -1.15
C TYR A 241 4.54 22.08 0.31
N GLY A 242 5.39 21.69 1.25
CA GLY A 242 5.07 21.62 2.67
C GLY A 242 6.04 22.35 3.56
N ASP A 243 5.62 22.54 4.80
CA ASP A 243 6.43 23.06 5.89
C ASP A 243 6.74 21.95 6.91
N ILE A 244 5.88 20.93 7.00
CA ILE A 244 5.97 19.81 7.97
C ILE A 244 5.89 18.49 7.21
N TYR A 245 6.68 17.49 7.61
CA TYR A 245 6.58 16.11 7.08
C TYR A 245 6.12 15.14 8.16
N VAL A 246 5.11 14.34 7.82
CA VAL A 246 4.58 13.25 8.62
C VAL A 246 4.64 11.96 7.78
N SER A 247 5.25 10.91 8.33
CA SER A 247 5.23 9.59 7.72
C SER A 247 4.18 8.71 8.39
N ASP A 248 3.20 8.27 7.62
CA ASP A 248 2.12 7.39 8.07
C ASP A 248 1.97 6.16 7.15
N ALA A 249 3.08 5.74 6.52
CA ALA A 249 3.14 4.65 5.55
C ALA A 249 4.16 3.57 5.99
N PHE A 250 3.83 2.85 7.07
CA PHE A 250 4.72 1.81 7.63
C PHE A 250 5.08 0.72 6.61
N GLY A 251 4.13 0.31 5.76
CA GLY A 251 4.37 -0.68 4.69
C GLY A 251 5.47 -0.32 3.69
N THR A 252 5.83 0.95 3.56
CA THR A 252 6.95 1.41 2.73
C THR A 252 8.18 1.82 3.52
N ALA A 253 8.17 1.73 4.84
CA ALA A 253 9.27 2.20 5.69
C ALA A 253 10.56 1.39 5.56
N HIS A 254 10.51 0.16 5.06
CA HIS A 254 11.68 -0.65 4.74
C HIS A 254 12.44 -0.17 3.48
N ARG A 255 11.91 0.81 2.75
CA ARG A 255 12.49 1.28 1.49
C ARG A 255 13.06 2.69 1.64
N GLU A 256 14.25 2.88 1.10
CA GLU A 256 14.73 4.22 0.77
C GLU A 256 13.97 4.72 -0.46
N SER A 257 13.26 5.83 -0.32
CA SER A 257 12.48 6.42 -1.39
C SER A 257 12.47 7.95 -1.27
N ALA A 258 12.17 8.65 -2.35
CA ALA A 258 12.13 10.12 -2.33
C ALA A 258 11.13 10.61 -1.28
N THR A 259 9.93 10.03 -1.24
CA THR A 259 8.91 10.40 -0.24
C THR A 259 9.17 9.88 1.18
N MET A 260 9.77 8.70 1.36
CA MET A 260 9.95 8.09 2.68
C MET A 260 11.13 8.66 3.45
N THR A 261 12.28 8.82 2.78
CA THR A 261 13.55 9.24 3.41
C THR A 261 14.09 10.53 2.82
N GLY A 262 13.80 10.83 1.56
CA GLY A 262 14.28 12.05 0.89
C GLY A 262 13.64 13.32 1.44
N ILE A 263 12.31 13.38 1.53
CA ILE A 263 11.58 14.57 2.04
C ILE A 263 12.01 14.96 3.47
N PRO A 264 11.99 14.06 4.48
CA PRO A 264 12.43 14.43 5.83
C PRO A 264 13.89 14.88 5.86
N LYS A 265 14.76 14.28 5.04
CA LYS A 265 16.16 14.72 4.90
C LYS A 265 16.29 16.13 4.31
N VAL A 266 15.44 16.49 3.34
CA VAL A 266 15.43 17.82 2.72
C VAL A 266 14.83 18.88 3.64
N LEU A 267 13.74 18.57 4.33
CA LEU A 267 13.09 19.50 5.28
C LEU A 267 13.85 19.61 6.60
N GLY A 268 14.67 18.61 6.96
CA GLY A 268 15.45 18.58 8.19
C GLY A 268 14.66 18.15 9.42
N HIS A 269 13.43 17.65 9.25
CA HIS A 269 12.61 17.08 10.32
C HIS A 269 11.59 16.08 9.77
N GLY A 270 11.11 15.18 10.63
CA GLY A 270 9.99 14.30 10.31
C GLY A 270 9.35 13.68 11.55
N ALA A 271 8.02 13.56 11.54
CA ALA A 271 7.26 12.92 12.61
C ALA A 271 6.49 11.68 12.12
N ALA A 272 6.16 10.78 13.03
CA ALA A 272 5.29 9.64 12.77
C ALA A 272 3.80 10.07 12.83
N GLY A 273 3.00 9.63 11.86
CA GLY A 273 1.54 9.63 12.00
C GLY A 273 1.07 8.53 12.95
N TYR A 274 -0.23 8.45 13.23
CA TYR A 274 -0.76 7.51 14.21
C TYR A 274 -0.65 6.04 13.77
N LEU A 275 -0.75 5.74 12.48
CA LEU A 275 -0.54 4.37 11.98
C LEU A 275 0.93 4.00 12.16
N MET A 276 1.86 4.87 11.77
CA MET A 276 3.30 4.64 11.94
C MET A 276 3.69 4.48 13.42
N GLU A 277 3.19 5.36 14.29
CA GLU A 277 3.39 5.29 15.74
C GLU A 277 2.91 3.95 16.31
N LYS A 278 1.66 3.57 15.99
CA LYS A 278 1.08 2.30 16.43
C LYS A 278 1.92 1.10 15.98
N GLU A 279 2.35 1.08 14.72
CA GLU A 279 3.19 0.01 14.18
C GLU A 279 4.52 -0.09 14.95
N ILE A 280 5.22 1.04 15.13
CA ILE A 280 6.48 1.12 15.89
C ILE A 280 6.27 0.62 17.32
N GLU A 281 5.21 1.06 18.00
CA GLU A 281 4.93 0.71 19.38
C GLU A 281 4.68 -0.78 19.57
N TYR A 282 3.81 -1.39 18.74
CA TYR A 282 3.49 -2.80 18.84
C TYR A 282 4.70 -3.70 18.55
N PHE A 283 5.50 -3.37 17.53
CA PHE A 283 6.73 -4.11 17.26
C PHE A 283 7.79 -3.88 18.33
N ALA A 284 7.91 -2.66 18.88
CA ALA A 284 8.83 -2.38 19.99
C ALA A 284 8.46 -3.18 21.25
N ARG A 285 7.18 -3.30 21.59
CA ARG A 285 6.71 -4.12 22.72
C ARG A 285 7.13 -5.59 22.57
N VAL A 286 7.04 -6.12 21.35
CA VAL A 286 7.30 -7.54 21.09
C VAL A 286 8.79 -7.85 20.86
N LEU A 287 9.53 -6.94 20.25
CA LEU A 287 10.99 -7.06 20.07
C LEU A 287 11.76 -6.60 21.31
N GLY A 288 11.12 -5.91 22.25
CA GLY A 288 11.69 -5.51 23.53
C GLY A 288 11.54 -6.62 24.57
N ASN A 289 10.58 -6.45 25.49
CA ASN A 289 10.30 -7.37 26.59
C ASN A 289 8.82 -7.83 26.55
N PRO A 290 8.46 -8.76 25.65
CA PRO A 290 7.09 -9.24 25.50
C PRO A 290 6.62 -10.03 26.73
N ALA A 291 5.31 -10.03 26.97
CA ALA A 291 4.70 -10.88 27.99
C ALA A 291 4.87 -12.36 27.60
N ARG A 292 5.44 -13.17 28.49
CA ARG A 292 5.72 -14.60 28.26
C ARG A 292 4.65 -15.52 28.86
N PRO A 293 4.39 -16.70 28.25
CA PRO A 293 5.09 -17.24 27.08
C PRO A 293 4.79 -16.51 25.77
N LEU A 294 5.79 -16.39 24.89
CA LEU A 294 5.69 -15.83 23.55
C LEU A 294 5.75 -16.95 22.51
N VAL A 295 4.74 -17.00 21.62
CA VAL A 295 4.73 -17.88 20.45
C VAL A 295 4.96 -17.10 19.16
N ALA A 296 5.86 -17.58 18.30
CA ALA A 296 5.90 -17.18 16.89
C ALA A 296 5.24 -18.27 16.03
N ILE A 297 4.32 -17.85 15.18
CA ILE A 297 3.59 -18.69 14.24
C ILE A 297 4.05 -18.28 12.84
N ILE A 298 4.84 -19.14 12.21
CA ILE A 298 5.46 -18.85 10.92
C ILE A 298 4.94 -19.83 9.88
N GLY A 299 4.43 -19.30 8.78
CA GLY A 299 3.92 -20.09 7.66
C GLY A 299 4.35 -19.52 6.31
N GLY A 300 3.57 -19.84 5.29
CA GLY A 300 3.86 -19.46 3.91
C GLY A 300 4.70 -20.48 3.16
N ALA A 301 5.30 -20.03 2.05
CA ALA A 301 5.75 -20.91 1.00
C ALA A 301 7.17 -21.46 1.22
N LYS A 302 8.13 -20.59 1.52
CA LYS A 302 9.57 -20.91 1.51
C LYS A 302 10.23 -20.65 2.86
N VAL A 303 11.13 -21.55 3.26
CA VAL A 303 12.03 -21.39 4.42
C VAL A 303 13.09 -20.34 4.12
N SER A 304 13.62 -20.30 2.88
CA SER A 304 14.70 -19.39 2.48
C SER A 304 14.38 -17.91 2.72
N ASP A 305 13.13 -17.52 2.52
CA ASP A 305 12.65 -16.15 2.73
C ASP A 305 12.50 -15.79 4.23
N LYS A 306 12.64 -16.75 5.14
CA LYS A 306 12.35 -16.61 6.58
C LYS A 306 13.52 -16.96 7.49
N ILE A 307 14.70 -17.23 6.94
CA ILE A 307 15.87 -17.69 7.72
C ILE A 307 16.27 -16.66 8.77
N GLN A 308 16.45 -15.40 8.34
CA GLN A 308 16.87 -14.31 9.21
C GLN A 308 15.82 -14.05 10.30
N LEU A 309 14.53 -14.15 9.94
CA LEU A 309 13.42 -14.03 10.87
C LEU A 309 13.52 -15.11 11.96
N LEU A 310 13.65 -16.38 11.56
CA LEU A 310 13.74 -17.50 12.50
C LEU A 310 14.96 -17.36 13.42
N ASP A 311 16.14 -17.05 12.87
CA ASP A 311 17.36 -16.89 13.67
C ASP A 311 17.25 -15.76 14.72
N ASN A 312 16.59 -14.64 14.38
CA ASN A 312 16.36 -13.56 15.34
C ASN A 312 15.26 -13.91 16.36
N MET A 313 14.18 -14.54 15.91
CA MET A 313 13.03 -14.89 16.76
C MET A 313 13.35 -16.01 17.76
N LEU A 314 14.17 -17.00 17.39
CA LEU A 314 14.57 -18.10 18.28
C LEU A 314 15.26 -17.64 19.58
N GLN A 315 15.77 -16.41 19.62
CA GLN A 315 16.38 -15.84 20.82
C GLN A 315 15.34 -15.29 21.81
N ARG A 316 14.08 -15.16 21.38
CA ARG A 316 13.05 -14.35 22.04
C ARG A 316 11.78 -15.13 22.35
N ILE A 317 11.47 -16.16 21.57
CA ILE A 317 10.25 -16.95 21.73
C ILE A 317 10.42 -18.11 22.71
N ASP A 318 9.30 -18.61 23.21
CA ASP A 318 9.22 -19.86 23.98
C ASP A 318 8.69 -21.00 23.10
N TYR A 319 7.81 -20.67 22.14
CA TYR A 319 7.21 -21.59 21.19
C TYR A 319 7.42 -21.13 19.75
N LEU A 320 7.74 -22.06 18.87
CA LEU A 320 7.77 -21.85 17.41
C LEU A 320 6.79 -22.79 16.74
N ILE A 321 5.70 -22.25 16.20
CA ILE A 321 4.73 -22.98 15.40
C ILE A 321 5.11 -22.79 13.92
N ILE A 322 5.27 -23.89 13.18
CA ILE A 322 5.59 -23.87 11.74
C ILE A 322 4.44 -24.50 10.96
N GLY A 323 3.90 -23.78 9.98
CA GLY A 323 2.89 -24.27 9.04
C GLY A 323 3.21 -23.93 7.59
N GLY A 324 2.22 -24.04 6.70
CA GLY A 324 2.41 -23.77 5.27
C GLY A 324 3.37 -24.75 4.59
N ALA A 325 3.74 -24.44 3.35
CA ALA A 325 4.66 -25.29 2.58
C ALA A 325 6.06 -25.37 3.19
N MET A 326 6.48 -24.35 3.93
CA MET A 326 7.80 -24.35 4.57
C MET A 326 7.97 -25.49 5.59
N ALA A 327 6.87 -25.95 6.22
CA ALA A 327 6.90 -27.06 7.18
C ALA A 327 7.44 -28.36 6.56
N TYR A 328 7.20 -28.60 5.28
CA TYR A 328 7.60 -29.86 4.61
C TYR A 328 9.10 -29.97 4.43
N THR A 329 9.83 -28.84 4.34
CA THR A 329 11.29 -28.84 4.36
C THR A 329 11.82 -29.32 5.70
N PHE A 330 11.19 -28.92 6.81
CA PHE A 330 11.56 -29.40 8.15
C PHE A 330 11.19 -30.88 8.36
N LEU A 331 9.99 -31.30 7.94
CA LEU A 331 9.56 -32.69 8.04
C LEU A 331 10.45 -33.63 7.23
N LYS A 332 10.78 -33.26 5.98
CA LYS A 332 11.73 -34.02 5.15
C LYS A 332 13.12 -34.07 5.79
N ALA A 333 13.57 -32.97 6.40
CA ALA A 333 14.85 -32.92 7.10
C ALA A 333 14.91 -33.86 8.32
N GLN A 334 13.76 -34.11 8.97
CA GLN A 334 13.58 -35.10 10.05
C GLN A 334 13.39 -36.54 9.55
N GLY A 335 13.31 -36.75 8.23
CA GLY A 335 13.18 -38.08 7.62
C GLY A 335 11.75 -38.53 7.32
N HIS A 336 10.75 -37.65 7.44
CA HIS A 336 9.36 -37.95 7.09
C HIS A 336 9.12 -37.93 5.58
N LYS A 337 8.13 -38.70 5.14
CA LYS A 337 7.66 -38.68 3.74
C LYS A 337 6.80 -37.46 3.51
N ILE A 338 7.08 -36.72 2.43
CA ILE A 338 6.34 -35.49 2.09
C ILE A 338 5.55 -35.59 0.78
N GLY A 339 5.48 -36.77 0.15
CA GLY A 339 4.88 -36.95 -1.16
C GLY A 339 5.49 -36.00 -2.21
N ILE A 340 4.62 -35.28 -2.93
CA ILE A 340 4.99 -34.24 -3.90
C ILE A 340 4.81 -32.81 -3.35
N SER A 341 4.77 -32.66 -2.02
CA SER A 341 4.62 -31.35 -1.37
C SER A 341 5.81 -30.44 -1.63
N MET A 342 5.57 -29.13 -1.66
CA MET A 342 6.62 -28.15 -1.92
C MET A 342 7.70 -28.18 -0.84
N CYS A 343 8.97 -28.31 -1.24
CA CYS A 343 10.11 -28.45 -0.34
C CYS A 343 11.35 -27.83 -0.98
N GLU A 344 12.19 -27.17 -0.17
CA GLU A 344 13.49 -26.66 -0.60
C GLU A 344 14.58 -27.68 -0.26
N GLU A 345 14.88 -28.58 -1.20
CA GLU A 345 15.83 -29.69 -0.96
C GLU A 345 17.24 -29.21 -0.62
N ASP A 346 17.66 -28.07 -1.18
CA ASP A 346 18.95 -27.44 -0.88
C ASP A 346 19.00 -26.77 0.50
N LYS A 347 17.89 -26.77 1.25
CA LYS A 347 17.76 -26.16 2.58
C LYS A 347 17.51 -27.18 3.71
N LEU A 348 17.61 -28.48 3.46
CA LEU A 348 17.39 -29.50 4.49
C LEU A 348 18.39 -29.38 5.65
N ASP A 349 19.68 -29.15 5.37
CA ASP A 349 20.69 -28.97 6.42
C ASP A 349 20.46 -27.72 7.25
N LEU A 350 19.95 -26.67 6.62
CA LEU A 350 19.55 -25.46 7.31
C LEU A 350 18.37 -25.72 8.25
N ALA A 351 17.35 -26.47 7.80
CA ALA A 351 16.22 -26.83 8.64
C ALA A 351 16.67 -27.65 9.88
N ARG A 352 17.58 -28.62 9.70
CA ARG A 352 18.18 -29.37 10.83
C ARG A 352 18.93 -28.45 11.80
N SER A 353 19.73 -27.54 11.26
CA SER A 353 20.48 -26.55 12.05
C SER A 353 19.54 -25.65 12.87
N LEU A 354 18.43 -25.18 12.28
CA LEU A 354 17.44 -24.38 12.98
C LEU A 354 16.72 -25.16 14.10
N LEU A 355 16.36 -26.42 13.88
CA LEU A 355 15.78 -27.27 14.92
C LEU A 355 16.76 -27.47 16.09
N LYS A 356 18.04 -27.72 15.79
CA LYS A 356 19.08 -27.85 16.82
C LYS A 356 19.28 -26.54 17.60
N LYS A 357 19.35 -25.40 16.91
CA LYS A 357 19.42 -24.08 17.56
C LYS A 357 18.22 -23.82 18.46
N ALA A 358 17.03 -24.24 18.06
CA ALA A 358 15.81 -24.11 18.86
C ALA A 358 15.89 -24.95 20.13
N GLU A 359 16.34 -26.20 20.04
CA GLU A 359 16.57 -27.08 21.19
C GLU A 359 17.61 -26.51 22.15
N GLU A 360 18.76 -26.06 21.65
CA GLU A 360 19.81 -25.40 22.44
C GLU A 360 19.29 -24.15 23.19
N ARG A 361 18.33 -23.45 22.60
CA ARG A 361 17.68 -22.27 23.18
C ARG A 361 16.42 -22.58 23.99
N LYS A 362 16.09 -23.86 24.18
CA LYS A 362 14.90 -24.33 24.90
C LYS A 362 13.58 -23.81 24.30
N VAL A 363 13.57 -23.57 23.00
CA VAL A 363 12.37 -23.22 22.24
C VAL A 363 11.64 -24.51 21.87
N GLN A 364 10.36 -24.61 22.22
CA GLN A 364 9.55 -25.74 21.78
C GLN A 364 9.07 -25.50 20.35
N VAL A 365 9.62 -26.26 19.40
CA VAL A 365 9.19 -26.24 18.01
C VAL A 365 8.02 -27.20 17.80
N LEU A 366 6.96 -26.73 17.14
CA LEU A 366 5.79 -27.50 16.75
C LEU A 366 5.71 -27.53 15.22
N LEU A 367 5.75 -28.74 14.68
CA LEU A 367 5.53 -29.05 13.27
C LEU A 367 4.20 -29.79 13.09
N PRO A 368 3.63 -29.83 11.87
CA PRO A 368 2.37 -30.50 11.64
C PRO A 368 2.40 -32.00 11.99
N LEU A 369 1.35 -32.44 12.67
CA LEU A 369 1.12 -33.83 13.10
C LEU A 369 0.30 -34.63 12.08
N ASP A 370 -0.45 -33.92 11.23
CA ASP A 370 -1.32 -34.40 10.18
C ASP A 370 -1.57 -33.28 9.16
N HIS A 371 -2.07 -33.65 7.98
CA HIS A 371 -2.14 -32.76 6.82
C HIS A 371 -3.45 -32.92 6.06
N VAL A 372 -3.87 -31.85 5.40
CA VAL A 372 -4.92 -31.88 4.38
C VAL A 372 -4.24 -31.90 3.00
N CYS A 373 -4.52 -32.92 2.20
CA CYS A 373 -3.79 -33.24 1.00
C CYS A 373 -4.68 -33.41 -0.24
N ASN A 374 -4.11 -33.17 -1.41
CA ASN A 374 -4.69 -33.51 -2.70
C ASN A 374 -3.61 -33.99 -3.68
N LYS A 375 -3.98 -34.62 -4.79
CA LYS A 375 -3.05 -35.02 -5.86
C LYS A 375 -2.65 -33.86 -6.78
N GLU A 376 -3.50 -32.84 -6.86
CA GLU A 376 -3.30 -31.65 -7.68
C GLU A 376 -3.44 -30.38 -6.86
N PHE A 377 -2.81 -29.30 -7.30
CA PHE A 377 -2.95 -27.97 -6.71
C PHE A 377 -4.29 -27.33 -7.11
N LYS A 378 -5.39 -27.93 -6.66
CA LYS A 378 -6.77 -27.51 -6.94
C LYS A 378 -7.64 -27.76 -5.72
N ALA A 379 -8.66 -26.93 -5.54
CA ALA A 379 -9.72 -27.18 -4.56
C ALA A 379 -10.48 -28.46 -4.90
N VAL A 380 -10.80 -29.24 -3.88
CA VAL A 380 -11.68 -30.42 -3.95
C VAL A 380 -12.56 -30.45 -2.70
N ASP A 381 -13.79 -30.91 -2.82
CA ASP A 381 -14.76 -30.88 -1.72
C ASP A 381 -14.33 -31.76 -0.53
N SER A 382 -13.72 -32.92 -0.83
CA SER A 382 -13.29 -33.92 0.15
C SER A 382 -11.81 -34.25 -0.03
N PRO A 383 -10.90 -33.37 0.43
CA PRO A 383 -9.46 -33.65 0.37
C PRO A 383 -9.10 -34.81 1.31
N LEU A 384 -7.98 -35.48 1.01
CA LEU A 384 -7.43 -36.51 1.90
C LEU A 384 -6.93 -35.84 3.18
N VAL A 385 -7.21 -36.43 4.34
CA VAL A 385 -6.59 -36.04 5.62
C VAL A 385 -5.70 -37.17 6.08
N THR A 386 -4.43 -36.88 6.38
CA THR A 386 -3.49 -37.91 6.84
C THR A 386 -3.74 -38.25 8.32
N GLU A 387 -3.46 -39.49 8.73
CA GLU A 387 -3.54 -39.88 10.15
C GLU A 387 -2.30 -39.48 10.95
N GLY A 388 -1.19 -39.18 10.27
CA GLY A 388 0.08 -38.82 10.88
C GLY A 388 0.91 -37.91 9.99
N VAL A 389 2.18 -37.77 10.35
CA VAL A 389 3.12 -36.80 9.77
C VAL A 389 3.49 -37.13 8.32
N ASP A 390 3.47 -38.41 7.95
CA ASP A 390 3.85 -38.85 6.60
C ASP A 390 2.74 -38.57 5.57
N ILE A 391 3.14 -37.96 4.46
CA ILE A 391 2.27 -37.64 3.32
C ILE A 391 2.43 -38.74 2.25
N PRO A 392 1.32 -39.30 1.73
CA PRO A 392 1.38 -40.36 0.73
C PRO A 392 2.03 -39.94 -0.60
N ASP A 393 2.64 -40.91 -1.29
CA ASP A 393 3.23 -40.69 -2.61
C ASP A 393 2.16 -40.21 -3.60
N GLY A 394 2.52 -39.22 -4.43
CA GLY A 394 1.60 -38.60 -5.39
C GLY A 394 0.59 -37.61 -4.79
N TYR A 395 0.62 -37.37 -3.47
CA TYR A 395 -0.14 -36.31 -2.81
C TYR A 395 0.75 -35.14 -2.39
N MET A 396 0.20 -33.93 -2.43
CA MET A 396 0.77 -32.73 -1.81
C MET A 396 -0.12 -32.28 -0.65
N ALA A 397 0.49 -31.87 0.45
CA ALA A 397 -0.20 -31.23 1.55
C ALA A 397 -0.40 -29.73 1.28
N LEU A 398 -1.62 -29.25 1.50
CA LEU A 398 -2.09 -27.91 1.14
C LEU A 398 -2.61 -27.12 2.34
N ASP A 399 -2.87 -27.77 3.48
CA ASP A 399 -3.18 -27.15 4.77
C ASP A 399 -2.80 -28.09 5.92
N ILE A 400 -2.72 -27.56 7.13
CA ILE A 400 -2.52 -28.35 8.35
C ILE A 400 -3.79 -29.14 8.71
N GLY A 401 -3.60 -30.37 9.20
CA GLY A 401 -4.71 -31.26 9.57
C GLY A 401 -5.36 -30.92 10.92
N PRO A 402 -6.48 -31.58 11.25
CA PRO A 402 -7.24 -31.32 12.47
C PRO A 402 -6.47 -31.56 13.77
N LYS A 403 -5.59 -32.58 13.85
CA LYS A 403 -4.78 -32.83 15.06
C LYS A 403 -3.76 -31.71 15.26
N THR A 404 -3.19 -31.22 14.16
CA THR A 404 -2.27 -30.08 14.13
C THR A 404 -2.97 -28.80 14.59
N ILE A 405 -4.15 -28.51 14.04
CA ILE A 405 -4.96 -27.36 14.45
C ILE A 405 -5.22 -27.39 15.95
N ALA A 406 -5.71 -28.51 16.49
CA ALA A 406 -5.98 -28.64 17.91
C ALA A 406 -4.73 -28.38 18.76
N LYS A 407 -3.57 -28.91 18.35
CA LYS A 407 -2.31 -28.72 19.06
C LYS A 407 -1.82 -27.27 19.02
N TYR A 408 -1.94 -26.61 17.87
CA TYR A 408 -1.50 -25.22 17.69
C TYR A 408 -2.38 -24.27 18.50
N VAL A 409 -3.71 -24.46 18.46
CA VAL A 409 -4.67 -23.68 19.25
C VAL A 409 -4.43 -23.85 20.76
N ASP A 410 -4.23 -25.07 21.25
CA ASP A 410 -3.88 -25.35 22.65
C ASP A 410 -2.57 -24.65 23.08
N THR A 411 -1.60 -24.58 22.18
CA THR A 411 -0.33 -23.90 22.45
C THR A 411 -0.50 -22.38 22.51
N ILE A 412 -1.27 -21.80 21.59
CA ILE A 412 -1.59 -20.36 21.58
C ILE A 412 -2.32 -19.95 22.87
N ALA A 413 -3.25 -20.78 23.35
CA ALA A 413 -4.01 -20.52 24.57
C ALA A 413 -3.15 -20.44 25.85
N LYS A 414 -1.92 -21.00 25.83
CA LYS A 414 -0.97 -20.95 26.95
C LYS A 414 -0.07 -19.71 26.93
N CYS A 415 -0.10 -18.95 25.84
CA CYS A 415 0.79 -17.82 25.62
C CYS A 415 0.17 -16.51 26.10
N LYS A 416 1.04 -15.55 26.45
CA LYS A 416 0.65 -14.16 26.74
C LYS A 416 0.95 -13.22 25.59
N SER A 417 1.82 -13.63 24.66
CA SER A 417 2.05 -12.92 23.40
C SER A 417 2.09 -13.90 22.23
N ALA A 418 1.59 -13.48 21.08
CA ALA A 418 1.62 -14.25 19.84
C ALA A 418 1.94 -13.34 18.64
N ILE A 419 2.89 -13.77 17.82
CA ILE A 419 3.19 -13.14 16.52
C ILE A 419 2.88 -14.13 15.43
N TRP A 420 2.17 -13.69 14.40
CA TRP A 420 1.83 -14.51 13.25
C TRP A 420 2.30 -13.89 11.94
N ASN A 421 3.05 -14.67 11.14
CA ASN A 421 3.50 -14.29 9.82
C ASN A 421 3.49 -15.49 8.85
N GLY A 422 2.58 -15.45 7.88
CA GLY A 422 2.40 -16.46 6.84
C GLY A 422 1.25 -17.44 7.14
N PRO A 423 0.40 -17.78 6.16
CA PRO A 423 -0.74 -18.68 6.35
C PRO A 423 -0.29 -20.12 6.62
N MET A 424 -1.18 -20.93 7.19
CA MET A 424 -0.92 -22.35 7.51
C MET A 424 -1.17 -23.29 6.31
N GLY A 425 -1.87 -22.80 5.29
CA GLY A 425 -2.24 -23.51 4.08
C GLY A 425 -2.61 -22.54 2.95
N VAL A 426 -3.09 -23.07 1.83
CA VAL A 426 -3.54 -22.32 0.65
C VAL A 426 -4.93 -21.73 0.91
N PHE A 427 -5.01 -20.74 1.78
CA PHE A 427 -6.27 -20.20 2.32
C PHE A 427 -7.18 -19.53 1.28
N GLU A 428 -6.64 -19.22 0.10
CA GLU A 428 -7.39 -18.76 -1.07
C GLU A 428 -8.34 -19.84 -1.61
N MET A 429 -8.10 -21.10 -1.28
CA MET A 429 -8.96 -22.24 -1.60
C MET A 429 -9.70 -22.69 -0.35
N THR A 430 -11.04 -22.61 -0.35
CA THR A 430 -11.90 -22.95 0.79
C THR A 430 -11.57 -24.28 1.48
N PRO A 431 -11.25 -25.38 0.78
CA PRO A 431 -10.89 -26.65 1.44
C PRO A 431 -9.60 -26.60 2.25
N TYR A 432 -8.72 -25.62 1.99
CA TYR A 432 -7.35 -25.50 2.53
C TYR A 432 -7.16 -24.21 3.35
N SER A 433 -8.26 -23.60 3.82
CA SER A 433 -8.24 -22.38 4.63
C SER A 433 -8.47 -22.61 6.13
N LYS A 434 -8.88 -23.83 6.52
CA LYS A 434 -9.31 -24.16 7.88
C LYS A 434 -8.19 -23.93 8.89
N GLY A 435 -6.98 -24.36 8.60
CA GLY A 435 -5.83 -24.17 9.47
C GLY A 435 -5.52 -22.69 9.69
N THR A 436 -5.43 -21.93 8.60
CA THR A 436 -5.18 -20.48 8.64
C THR A 436 -6.23 -19.73 9.45
N PHE A 437 -7.52 -20.02 9.24
CA PHE A 437 -8.60 -19.37 10.00
C PHE A 437 -8.69 -19.83 11.46
N ALA A 438 -8.34 -21.08 11.76
CA ALA A 438 -8.28 -21.54 13.15
C ALA A 438 -7.21 -20.80 13.96
N ILE A 439 -6.05 -20.51 13.36
CA ILE A 439 -5.01 -19.69 14.00
C ILE A 439 -5.50 -18.25 14.24
N ALA A 440 -6.12 -17.63 13.23
CA ALA A 440 -6.70 -16.29 13.37
C ALA A 440 -7.72 -16.26 14.51
N LYS A 441 -8.65 -17.22 14.53
CA LYS A 441 -9.67 -17.34 15.59
C LYS A 441 -9.05 -17.52 16.97
N ALA A 442 -8.05 -18.39 17.12
CA ALA A 442 -7.40 -18.63 18.41
C ALA A 442 -6.69 -17.39 18.95
N MET A 443 -6.03 -16.61 18.08
CA MET A 443 -5.42 -15.34 18.47
C MET A 443 -6.48 -14.30 18.85
N GLY A 444 -7.57 -14.19 18.09
CA GLY A 444 -8.68 -13.29 18.39
C GLY A 444 -9.36 -13.63 19.72
N ASP A 445 -9.73 -14.89 19.93
CA ASP A 445 -10.30 -15.38 21.20
C ASP A 445 -9.36 -15.13 22.38
N GLY A 446 -8.06 -15.46 22.24
CA GLY A 446 -7.05 -15.22 23.27
C GLY A 446 -6.93 -13.74 23.64
N THR A 447 -7.06 -12.84 22.66
CA THR A 447 -6.98 -11.40 22.88
C THR A 447 -8.19 -10.91 23.65
N GLN A 448 -9.39 -11.28 23.18
CA GLN A 448 -10.65 -10.77 23.73
C GLN A 448 -10.97 -11.34 25.12
N HIS A 449 -10.61 -12.60 25.39
CA HIS A 449 -11.00 -13.29 26.61
C HIS A 449 -9.87 -13.37 27.66
N HIS A 450 -8.61 -13.29 27.23
CA HIS A 450 -7.46 -13.55 28.10
C HIS A 450 -6.36 -12.49 28.02
N GLY A 451 -6.55 -11.42 27.24
CA GLY A 451 -5.59 -10.34 27.12
C GLY A 451 -4.29 -10.73 26.41
N LEU A 452 -4.32 -11.75 25.54
CA LEU A 452 -3.20 -12.11 24.67
C LEU A 452 -2.77 -10.89 23.84
N LEU A 453 -1.48 -10.55 23.87
CA LEU A 453 -0.90 -9.59 22.92
C LEU A 453 -0.72 -10.28 21.56
N SER A 454 -1.67 -10.08 20.65
CA SER A 454 -1.68 -10.70 19.32
C SER A 454 -1.25 -9.72 18.23
N ILE A 455 -0.19 -10.07 17.50
CA ILE A 455 0.34 -9.27 16.38
C ILE A 455 0.35 -10.09 15.10
N ILE A 456 -0.24 -9.55 14.04
CA ILE A 456 -0.18 -10.11 12.69
C ILE A 456 0.75 -9.26 11.83
N GLY A 457 1.76 -9.88 11.22
CA GLY A 457 2.83 -9.21 10.47
C GLY A 457 2.46 -8.72 9.06
N GLY A 458 1.18 -8.58 8.73
CA GLY A 458 0.73 -8.11 7.42
C GLY A 458 0.73 -9.18 6.32
N GLY A 459 0.53 -8.73 5.08
CA GLY A 459 0.44 -9.61 3.91
C GLY A 459 -0.73 -10.60 3.99
N ASP A 460 -0.50 -11.84 3.56
CA ASP A 460 -1.54 -12.88 3.50
C ASP A 460 -2.15 -13.21 4.87
N SER A 461 -1.38 -13.12 5.96
CA SER A 461 -1.93 -13.33 7.31
C SER A 461 -2.91 -12.23 7.71
N ALA A 462 -2.66 -10.97 7.32
CA ALA A 462 -3.62 -9.89 7.56
C ALA A 462 -4.88 -10.08 6.71
N SER A 463 -4.73 -10.44 5.42
CA SER A 463 -5.86 -10.79 4.56
C SER A 463 -6.69 -11.93 5.15
N ALA A 464 -6.05 -12.97 5.68
CA ALA A 464 -6.75 -14.07 6.32
C ALA A 464 -7.49 -13.67 7.61
N ALA A 465 -6.92 -12.76 8.41
CA ALA A 465 -7.59 -12.21 9.59
C ALA A 465 -8.80 -11.34 9.22
N GLU A 466 -8.72 -10.59 8.13
CA GLU A 466 -9.85 -9.81 7.61
C GLU A 466 -10.96 -10.71 7.08
N LEU A 467 -10.63 -11.69 6.24
CA LEU A 467 -11.60 -12.64 5.66
C LEU A 467 -12.29 -13.51 6.71
N SER A 468 -11.61 -13.83 7.82
CA SER A 468 -12.20 -14.56 8.94
C SER A 468 -13.00 -13.67 9.90
N GLY A 469 -12.94 -12.34 9.75
CA GLY A 469 -13.59 -11.39 10.67
C GLY A 469 -12.86 -11.22 12.01
N GLU A 470 -11.66 -11.79 12.15
CA GLU A 470 -10.88 -11.77 13.39
C GLU A 470 -9.96 -10.55 13.52
N ALA A 471 -9.69 -9.83 12.43
CA ALA A 471 -8.83 -8.65 12.44
C ALA A 471 -9.20 -7.59 13.51
N PRO A 472 -10.48 -7.21 13.71
CA PRO A 472 -10.87 -6.27 14.77
C PRO A 472 -10.68 -6.81 16.19
N ARG A 473 -10.53 -8.14 16.34
CA ARG A 473 -10.38 -8.82 17.62
C ARG A 473 -8.91 -8.99 18.02
N MET A 474 -7.97 -8.67 17.13
CA MET A 474 -6.53 -8.71 17.40
C MET A 474 -6.05 -7.47 18.16
N SER A 475 -4.89 -7.54 18.82
CA SER A 475 -4.25 -6.35 19.38
C SER A 475 -3.71 -5.44 18.27
N HIS A 476 -3.05 -6.05 17.27
CA HIS A 476 -2.53 -5.31 16.12
C HIS A 476 -2.48 -6.16 14.85
N VAL A 477 -3.05 -5.61 13.76
CA VAL A 477 -2.93 -6.15 12.40
C VAL A 477 -2.12 -5.16 11.58
N SER A 478 -0.87 -5.52 11.33
CA SER A 478 0.09 -4.64 10.65
C SER A 478 -0.28 -4.50 9.16
N THR A 479 -0.16 -3.29 8.65
CA THR A 479 -0.20 -2.99 7.21
C THR A 479 1.17 -3.21 6.54
N GLY A 480 2.19 -3.51 7.35
CA GLY A 480 3.59 -3.43 6.97
C GLY A 480 4.09 -4.51 6.01
N GLY A 481 3.52 -5.72 6.04
CA GLY A 481 3.93 -6.85 5.20
C GLY A 481 5.45 -7.08 5.25
N GLY A 482 6.16 -6.71 4.18
CA GLY A 482 7.62 -6.75 4.11
C GLY A 482 8.33 -5.87 5.15
N ALA A 483 7.77 -4.70 5.50
CA ALA A 483 8.34 -3.83 6.53
C ALA A 483 8.29 -4.50 7.92
N SER A 484 7.16 -5.11 8.24
CA SER A 484 6.98 -5.89 9.47
C SER A 484 7.98 -7.04 9.54
N LEU A 485 8.18 -7.73 8.41
CA LEU A 485 9.13 -8.83 8.31
C LEU A 485 10.58 -8.37 8.56
N GLU A 486 11.04 -7.33 7.87
CA GLU A 486 12.40 -6.80 8.06
C GLU A 486 12.63 -6.31 9.49
N LEU A 487 11.60 -5.72 10.11
CA LEU A 487 11.69 -5.30 11.50
C LEU A 487 11.79 -6.50 12.45
N LEU A 488 11.02 -7.56 12.21
CA LEU A 488 11.12 -8.82 12.96
C LEU A 488 12.43 -9.57 12.71
N GLU A 489 13.11 -9.34 11.58
CA GLU A 489 14.48 -9.79 11.31
C GLU A 489 15.53 -8.98 12.10
N GLY A 490 15.11 -7.90 12.77
CA GLY A 490 15.97 -7.02 13.55
C GLY A 490 16.62 -5.91 12.72
N LYS A 491 16.19 -5.70 11.48
CA LYS A 491 16.70 -4.62 10.62
C LYS A 491 16.11 -3.28 11.03
N THR A 492 16.89 -2.23 10.81
CA THR A 492 16.41 -0.85 10.94
C THR A 492 15.68 -0.46 9.66
N LEU A 493 14.44 0.04 9.79
CA LEU A 493 13.66 0.51 8.65
C LEU A 493 14.10 1.94 8.27
N PRO A 494 14.61 2.19 7.05
CA PRO A 494 15.09 3.51 6.65
C PRO A 494 14.08 4.64 6.84
N GLY A 495 12.81 4.40 6.53
CA GLY A 495 11.73 5.38 6.70
C GLY A 495 11.42 5.71 8.16
N VAL A 496 11.64 4.76 9.09
CA VAL A 496 11.53 5.03 10.55
C VAL A 496 12.77 5.77 11.03
N ALA A 497 13.96 5.34 10.60
CA ALA A 497 15.22 5.96 10.98
C ALA A 497 15.31 7.44 10.54
N ALA A 498 14.66 7.80 9.44
CA ALA A 498 14.60 9.17 8.93
C ALA A 498 13.70 10.12 9.76
N LEU A 499 12.94 9.61 10.74
CA LEU A 499 12.10 10.41 11.63
C LEU A 499 12.88 10.87 12.86
N ASP A 500 12.48 12.03 13.38
CA ASP A 500 13.07 12.62 14.57
C ASP A 500 12.81 11.75 15.81
N ASP A 501 13.81 11.60 16.67
CA ASP A 501 13.65 10.98 17.97
C ASP A 501 12.95 11.93 18.96
N LYS A 502 12.14 11.35 19.84
CA LYS A 502 11.57 12.04 21.00
C LYS A 502 12.67 12.16 22.05
N GLN A 503 12.91 13.40 22.53
CA GLN A 503 13.94 13.69 23.54
C GLN A 503 13.55 13.15 24.92
#